data_AF-W1NC61-F1
#
_entry.id   AF-W1NC61-F1
#
_cell.length_a   1.000
_cell.length_b   1.000
_cell.length_c   1.000
_cell.angle_alpha   90.00
_cell.angle_beta   90.00
_cell.angle_gamma   90.00
#
_symmetry.space_group_name_H-M   'P 1'
#
loop_
_entity.id
_entity.type
_entity.pdbx_description
1 polymer ?
#
loop_
_entity_poly.entity_id
_entity_poly.type
_entity_poly.pdbx_seq_one_letter_code
_entity_poly.pdbx_strand_id
1 'polypeptide(L)'
;MLTNVALGLLIFAVLMIFYGVIAIHDIPYLIAKKRNHPHQDAIHVAGWVSLFTLHVLWPFLWIWATLYRPERGWGFKQIEAEQARERDEIDRLRVELSAMQSRLAALESRPTQPPSAPQGE
;
A
#
# COMPACT_ATOMS: atom_id res chain seq x y z
N MET A 1 23.72 31.56 47.91
CA MET A 1 22.45 31.91 47.22
C MET A 1 22.53 31.67 45.72
N LEU A 2 23.46 32.29 44.98
CA LEU A 2 23.59 32.10 43.52
C LEU A 2 23.82 30.65 43.08
N THR A 3 24.60 29.85 43.81
CA THR A 3 24.88 28.45 43.44
C THR A 3 23.64 27.56 43.49
N ASN A 4 22.75 27.77 44.47
CA ASN A 4 21.50 27.02 44.58
C ASN A 4 20.50 27.44 43.49
N VAL A 5 20.50 28.73 43.13
CA VAL A 5 19.70 29.26 42.01
C VAL A 5 20.22 28.72 40.68
N ALA A 6 21.55 28.66 40.48
CA ALA A 6 22.16 28.08 39.29
C ALA A 6 21.90 26.57 39.18
N LEU A 7 21.95 25.84 40.30
CA LEU A 7 21.61 24.41 40.35
C LEU A 7 20.12 24.18 40.00
N GLY A 8 19.22 25.00 40.53
CA GLY A 8 17.79 24.95 40.19
C GLY A 8 17.53 25.24 38.70
N LEU A 9 18.19 26.27 38.16
CA LEU A 9 18.11 26.61 36.74
C LEU A 9 18.66 25.49 35.84
N LEU A 10 19.76 24.85 36.25
CA LEU A 10 20.35 23.72 35.52
C LEU A 10 19.37 22.54 35.47
N ILE A 11 18.77 22.16 36.60
CA ILE A 11 17.77 21.09 36.66
C ILE A 11 16.56 21.44 35.79
N PHE A 12 16.05 22.67 35.88
CA PHE A 12 14.94 23.14 35.06
C PHE A 12 15.26 23.09 33.57
N ALA A 13 16.45 23.53 33.15
CA ALA A 13 16.88 23.48 31.76
C ALA A 13 16.95 22.05 31.23
N VAL A 14 17.50 21.12 32.02
CA VAL A 14 17.55 19.69 31.66
C VAL A 14 16.14 19.11 31.50
N LEU A 15 15.23 19.39 32.45
CA LEU A 15 13.84 18.96 32.35
C LEU A 15 13.16 19.56 31.11
N MET A 16 13.34 20.85 30.85
CA MET A 16 12.73 21.52 29.69
C MET A 16 13.22 20.91 28.38
N ILE A 17 14.50 20.58 28.25
CA ILE A 17 15.04 19.89 27.07
C ILE A 17 14.45 18.47 26.97
N PHE A 18 14.41 17.73 28.07
CA PHE A 18 13.91 16.35 28.09
C PHE A 18 12.43 16.28 27.67
N TYR A 19 11.58 17.14 28.23
CA TYR A 19 10.16 17.23 27.84
C TYR A 19 9.98 17.79 26.43
N GLY A 20 10.82 18.73 25.99
CA GLY A 20 10.80 19.25 24.62
C GLY A 20 11.09 18.17 23.58
N VAL A 21 12.06 17.29 23.86
CA VAL A 21 12.38 16.14 23.01
C VAL A 21 11.20 15.17 22.92
N ILE A 22 10.60 14.81 24.07
CA ILE A 22 9.44 13.90 24.11
C ILE A 22 8.29 14.47 23.25
N ALA A 23 8.00 15.76 23.37
CA ALA A 23 6.95 16.42 22.59
C ALA A 23 7.20 16.38 21.07
N ILE A 24 8.46 16.50 20.63
CA ILE A 24 8.82 16.43 19.19
C ILE A 24 8.67 15.00 18.66
N HIS A 25 8.96 13.98 19.47
CA HIS A 25 8.83 12.57 19.11
C HIS A 25 7.39 12.13 18.81
N ASP A 26 6.41 12.78 19.44
CA ASP A 26 4.98 12.48 19.23
C ASP A 26 4.42 13.09 17.93
N ILE A 27 5.13 14.02 17.28
CA ILE A 27 4.70 14.68 16.03
C ILE A 27 4.45 13.67 14.89
N PRO A 28 5.37 12.73 14.57
CA PRO A 28 5.13 11.66 13.60
C PRO A 28 3.86 10.84 13.88
N TYR A 29 3.61 10.51 15.15
CA TYR A 29 2.42 9.78 15.57
C TYR A 29 1.13 10.57 15.29
N LEU A 30 1.13 11.87 15.61
CA LEU A 30 0.00 12.77 15.31
C LEU A 30 -0.30 12.84 13.81
N ILE A 31 0.74 12.85 12.96
CA ILE A 31 0.58 12.83 11.50
C ILE A 31 -0.02 11.49 11.04
N ALA A 32 0.47 10.38 11.57
CA ALA A 32 -0.05 9.04 11.27
C ALA A 32 -1.53 8.88 11.69
N LYS A 33 -1.89 9.38 12.87
CA LYS A 33 -3.26 9.37 13.38
C LYS A 33 -4.20 10.20 12.51
N LYS A 34 -3.79 11.41 12.11
CA LYS A 34 -4.58 12.27 11.22
C LYS A 34 -4.81 11.65 9.84
N ARG A 35 -3.88 10.82 9.36
CA ARG A 35 -3.98 10.17 8.04
C ARG A 35 -4.59 8.75 8.08
N ASN A 36 -5.08 8.29 9.24
CA ASN A 36 -5.58 6.91 9.41
C ASN A 36 -4.57 5.85 8.91
N HIS A 37 -3.30 6.00 9.32
CA HIS A 37 -2.27 5.02 8.99
C HIS A 37 -2.67 3.64 9.55
N PRO A 38 -2.46 2.51 8.85
CA PRO A 38 -2.78 1.18 9.39
C PRO A 38 -1.83 0.77 10.53
N HIS A 39 -0.66 1.40 10.62
CA HIS A 39 0.42 1.05 11.55
C HIS A 39 0.67 2.15 12.61
N GLN A 40 -0.39 2.77 13.14
CA GLN A 40 -0.29 3.89 14.10
C GLN A 40 0.43 3.47 15.38
N ASP A 41 0.10 2.28 15.88
CA ASP A 41 0.67 1.74 17.12
C ASP A 41 2.16 1.38 16.94
N ALA A 42 2.55 0.92 15.75
CA ALA A 42 3.94 0.68 15.42
C ALA A 42 4.75 1.98 15.35
N ILE A 43 4.19 3.07 14.81
CA ILE A 43 4.85 4.38 14.81
C ILE A 43 5.00 4.92 16.23
N HIS A 44 3.99 4.72 17.09
CA HIS A 44 4.06 5.11 18.50
C HIS A 44 5.17 4.33 19.23
N VAL A 45 5.13 3.00 19.19
CA VAL A 45 6.15 2.14 19.84
C VAL A 45 7.55 2.42 19.28
N ALA A 46 7.67 2.61 17.96
CA ALA A 46 8.95 2.92 17.34
C ALA A 46 9.46 4.33 17.71
N GLY A 47 8.58 5.29 18.01
CA GLY A 47 8.94 6.57 18.62
C GLY A 47 9.67 6.37 19.96
N TRP A 48 9.09 5.55 20.84
CA TRP A 48 9.73 5.17 22.11
C TRP A 48 11.05 4.41 21.92
N VAL A 49 11.13 3.51 20.93
CA VAL A 49 12.39 2.81 20.58
C VAL A 49 13.43 3.79 20.04
N SER A 50 13.01 4.83 19.31
CA SER A 50 13.95 5.81 18.73
C SER A 50 14.64 6.68 19.78
N LEU A 51 14.02 6.88 20.95
CA LEU A 51 14.67 7.49 22.13
C LEU A 51 15.85 6.65 22.62
N PHE A 52 15.73 5.32 22.57
CA PHE A 52 16.82 4.40 22.90
C PHE A 52 17.93 4.41 21.84
N THR A 53 17.57 4.56 20.55
CA THR A 53 18.54 4.60 19.44
C THR A 53 19.09 6.00 19.16
N LEU A 54 19.11 6.91 20.15
CA LEU A 54 19.59 8.29 20.03
C LEU A 54 18.99 9.02 18.80
N HIS A 55 17.69 8.87 18.59
CA HIS A 55 16.91 9.55 17.54
C HIS A 55 17.25 9.18 16.09
N VAL A 56 18.12 8.17 15.86
CA VAL A 56 18.48 7.75 14.50
C VAL A 56 17.28 7.25 13.69
N LEU A 57 16.34 6.53 14.31
CA LEU A 57 15.13 6.01 13.65
C LEU A 57 14.04 7.09 13.46
N TRP A 58 14.13 8.22 14.14
CA TRP A 58 13.10 9.26 14.11
C TRP A 58 12.84 9.87 12.72
N PRO A 59 13.86 10.35 11.97
CA PRO A 59 13.63 10.90 10.62
C PRO A 59 13.02 9.86 9.67
N PHE A 60 13.37 8.59 9.85
CA PHE A 60 12.78 7.49 9.07
C PHE A 60 11.29 7.28 9.40
N LEU A 61 10.92 7.30 10.68
CA LEU A 61 9.53 7.20 11.12
C LEU A 61 8.67 8.37 10.63
N TRP A 62 9.25 9.57 10.58
CA TRP A 62 8.59 10.74 10.05
C TRP A 62 8.31 10.63 8.54
N ILE A 63 9.28 10.15 7.75
CA ILE A 63 9.08 9.84 6.33
C ILE A 63 7.97 8.80 6.17
N TRP A 64 7.98 7.73 6.97
CA TRP A 64 6.97 6.69 6.87
C TRP A 64 5.56 7.18 7.23
N ALA A 65 5.43 7.99 8.29
CA ALA A 65 4.17 8.62 8.69
C ALA A 65 3.59 9.54 7.60
N THR A 66 4.46 10.19 6.82
CA THR A 66 4.05 11.10 5.72
C THR A 66 3.85 10.39 4.39
N LEU A 67 4.45 9.22 4.19
CA LEU A 67 4.39 8.44 2.95
C LEU A 67 3.00 7.85 2.69
N TYR A 68 2.24 7.52 3.75
CA TYR A 68 0.91 6.93 3.60
C TYR A 68 -0.14 7.93 3.13
N ARG A 69 -0.86 7.54 2.07
CA ARG A 69 -1.98 8.29 1.50
C ARG A 69 -3.28 7.53 1.72
N PRO A 70 -4.27 8.10 2.43
CA PRO A 70 -5.52 7.41 2.72
C PRO A 70 -6.32 7.04 1.45
N GLU A 71 -6.26 7.88 0.41
CA GLU A 71 -6.94 7.63 -0.87
C GLU A 71 -6.39 6.45 -1.68
N ARG A 72 -5.14 6.02 -1.43
CA ARG A 72 -4.49 4.93 -2.19
C ARG A 72 -4.05 3.76 -1.31
N GLY A 73 -4.08 3.93 0.01
CA GLY A 73 -3.53 2.96 0.95
C GLY A 73 -2.07 2.63 0.61
N TRP A 74 -1.69 1.36 0.77
CA TRP A 74 -0.38 0.83 0.35
C TRP A 74 -0.31 0.44 -1.13
N GLY A 75 -1.27 0.83 -1.97
CA GLY A 75 -1.31 0.47 -3.39
C GLY A 75 -1.69 -0.99 -3.68
N PHE A 76 -1.52 -1.91 -2.73
CA PHE A 76 -1.83 -3.34 -2.90
C PHE A 76 -3.30 -3.63 -3.25
N LYS A 77 -4.26 -2.88 -2.68
CA LYS A 77 -5.69 -3.07 -3.00
C LYS A 77 -6.03 -2.77 -4.45
N GLN A 78 -5.34 -1.80 -5.04
CA GLN A 78 -5.59 -1.40 -6.43
C GLN A 78 -5.01 -2.45 -7.38
N ILE A 79 -3.81 -2.97 -7.06
CA ILE A 79 -3.16 -4.07 -7.78
C ILE A 79 -4.02 -5.35 -7.70
N GLU A 80 -4.58 -5.67 -6.53
CA GLU A 80 -5.44 -6.85 -6.36
C GLU A 80 -6.74 -6.74 -7.18
N ALA A 81 -7.37 -5.56 -7.20
CA ALA A 81 -8.55 -5.32 -8.01
C ALA A 81 -8.25 -5.33 -9.52
N GLU A 82 -7.08 -4.84 -9.93
CA GLU A 82 -6.62 -4.88 -11.32
C GLU A 82 -6.31 -6.33 -11.75
N GLN A 83 -5.61 -7.09 -10.91
CA GLN A 83 -5.36 -8.52 -11.15
C GLN A 83 -6.64 -9.36 -11.21
N ALA A 84 -7.65 -9.04 -10.39
CA ALA A 84 -8.93 -9.73 -10.46
C ALA A 84 -9.62 -9.48 -11.82
N ARG A 85 -9.60 -8.24 -12.32
CA ARG A 85 -10.14 -7.90 -13.64
C ARG A 85 -9.37 -8.58 -14.78
N GLU A 86 -8.05 -8.59 -14.70
CA GLU A 86 -7.21 -9.28 -15.68
C GLU A 86 -7.50 -10.78 -15.71
N ARG A 87 -7.70 -11.41 -14.54
CA ARG A 87 -8.08 -12.84 -14.46
C ARG A 87 -9.42 -13.11 -15.13
N ASP A 88 -10.43 -12.29 -14.84
CA ASP A 88 -11.75 -12.41 -15.47
C ASP A 88 -11.67 -12.26 -17.00
N GLU A 89 -10.85 -11.33 -17.49
CA GLU A 89 -10.63 -11.11 -18.92
C GLU A 89 -9.94 -12.32 -19.58
N ILE A 90 -8.91 -12.87 -18.94
CA ILE A 90 -8.21 -14.08 -19.41
C ILE A 90 -9.18 -15.26 -19.49
N ASP A 91 -10.03 -15.45 -18.48
CA ASP A 91 -10.99 -16.56 -18.46
C ASP A 91 -12.03 -16.41 -19.57
N ARG A 92 -12.51 -15.19 -19.83
CA ARG A 92 -13.40 -14.92 -20.97
C ARG A 92 -12.71 -15.23 -22.31
N LEU A 93 -11.47 -14.79 -22.49
CA LEU A 93 -10.71 -15.04 -23.73
C LEU A 93 -10.48 -16.54 -23.93
N ARG A 94 -10.21 -17.31 -22.87
CA ARG A 94 -10.10 -18.77 -22.93
C ARG A 94 -11.40 -19.43 -23.38
N VAL A 95 -12.54 -18.96 -22.88
CA VAL A 95 -13.86 -19.46 -23.31
C VAL A 95 -14.10 -19.14 -24.79
N GLU A 96 -13.86 -17.90 -25.24
CA GLU A 96 -14.00 -17.51 -26.64
C GLU A 96 -13.09 -18.33 -27.57
N LEU A 97 -11.83 -18.55 -27.18
CA LEU A 97 -10.89 -19.40 -27.93
C LEU A 97 -11.40 -20.84 -28.05
N SER A 98 -11.93 -21.43 -26.97
CA SER A 98 -12.47 -22.79 -26.99
C SER A 98 -13.69 -22.93 -27.91
N ALA A 99 -14.55 -21.89 -27.94
CA ALA A 99 -15.70 -21.83 -28.83
C ALA A 99 -15.28 -21.68 -30.31
N MET A 100 -14.27 -20.86 -30.60
CA MET A 100 -13.72 -20.71 -31.95
C MET A 100 -13.06 -22.01 -32.43
N GLN A 101 -12.27 -22.68 -31.57
CA GLN A 101 -11.67 -23.98 -31.87
C GLN A 101 -12.74 -25.03 -32.19
N SER A 102 -13.84 -25.07 -31.44
CA SER A 102 -14.96 -25.99 -31.69
C SER A 102 -15.64 -25.73 -33.03
N ARG A 103 -15.82 -24.45 -33.41
CA ARG A 103 -16.38 -24.08 -34.72
C ARG A 103 -15.46 -24.47 -35.87
N LEU A 104 -14.16 -24.27 -35.72
CA LEU A 104 -13.17 -24.69 -36.71
C LEU A 104 -13.19 -26.21 -36.89
N ALA A 105 -13.17 -26.98 -35.80
CA ALA A 105 -13.29 -28.43 -35.87
C ALA A 105 -14.59 -28.89 -36.57
N ALA A 106 -15.72 -28.23 -36.31
CA ALA A 106 -16.99 -28.52 -36.99
C ALA A 106 -16.93 -28.18 -38.50
N LEU A 107 -16.25 -27.10 -38.89
CA LEU A 107 -16.06 -26.71 -40.29
C LEU A 107 -15.08 -27.63 -41.02
N GLU A 108 -13.97 -28.01 -40.37
CA GLU A 108 -12.98 -28.94 -40.91
C GLU A 108 -13.54 -30.36 -41.06
N SER A 109 -14.41 -30.78 -40.13
CA SER A 109 -15.11 -32.06 -40.22
C SER A 109 -16.25 -32.08 -41.25
N ARG A 110 -16.69 -30.91 -41.75
CA ARG A 110 -17.68 -30.83 -42.83
C ARG A 110 -16.99 -31.24 -44.12
N PRO A 111 -17.28 -32.43 -44.69
CA PRO A 111 -16.70 -32.81 -45.96
C PRO A 111 -17.16 -31.79 -47.00
N THR A 112 -16.23 -31.31 -47.82
CA THR A 112 -16.46 -30.43 -48.97
C THR A 112 -17.56 -31.05 -49.84
N GLN A 113 -18.80 -30.61 -49.63
CA GLN A 113 -19.93 -31.00 -50.46
C GLN A 113 -19.74 -30.28 -51.80
N PRO A 114 -19.55 -31.01 -52.92
CA PRO A 114 -19.37 -30.37 -54.23
C PRO A 114 -20.61 -29.55 -54.57
N PRO A 115 -20.47 -28.46 -55.34
CA PRO A 115 -21.59 -27.61 -55.71
C PRO A 115 -22.60 -28.45 -56.49
N SER A 116 -23.78 -28.65 -55.90
CA SER A 116 -24.93 -29.25 -56.55
C SER A 116 -25.32 -28.34 -57.73
N ALA A 117 -24.94 -28.79 -58.92
CA ALA A 117 -25.32 -28.19 -60.19
C ALA A 117 -26.85 -28.07 -60.29
N PRO A 118 -27.38 -27.02 -60.94
CA PRO A 118 -28.82 -26.84 -61.10
C PRO A 118 -29.35 -27.96 -62.01
N GLN A 119 -30.17 -28.85 -61.44
CA GLN A 119 -30.97 -29.80 -62.23
C GLN A 119 -32.06 -28.99 -62.92
N GLY A 120 -31.89 -28.76 -64.21
CA GLY A 120 -32.99 -28.44 -65.10
C GLY A 120 -33.77 -29.71 -65.41
N GLU A 121 -35.10 -29.59 -65.39
CA GLU A 121 -36.08 -30.08 -66.37
C GLU A 121 -37.46 -29.53 -66.00
#